data_AF-A0A973EZ53-F1
#
_entry.id   AF-A0A973EZ53-F1
#
_cell.length_a   1.000
_cell.length_b   1.000
_cell.length_c   1.000
_cell.angle_alpha   90.00
_cell.angle_beta   90.00
_cell.angle_gamma   90.00
#
_symmetry.space_group_name_H-M   'P 1'
#
loop_
_entity.id
_entity.type
_entity.pdbx_description
1 polymer ?
#
loop_
_entity_poly.entity_id
_entity_poly.type
_entity_poly.pdbx_seq_one_letter_code
_entity_poly.pdbx_strand_id
1 'polypeptide(L)' 'YVLPDFRQQGVFKAMFRFVKDEALKNGAAGLRLYVEKNNITAQKTYERLGMNDKHYSMFEWLKE' A
#
# COMPACT_ATOMS: atom_id res chain seq x y z
N TYR A 1 -10.83 -1.24 -3.36
CA TYR A 1 -11.52 -1.29 -2.05
C TYR A 1 -12.07 -2.70 -1.85
N VAL A 2 -12.06 -3.22 -0.62
CA VAL A 2 -12.62 -4.54 -0.30
C VAL A 2 -13.76 -4.32 0.70
N LEU A 3 -14.95 -4.81 0.33
CA LEU A 3 -16.14 -4.82 1.19
C LEU A 3 -15.81 -5.45 2.55
N PRO A 4 -16.35 -4.93 3.67
CA PRO A 4 -16.06 -5.43 5.01
C PRO A 4 -16.14 -6.95 5.15
N ASP A 5 -17.19 -7.55 4.59
CA ASP A 5 -17.47 -8.99 4.68
C ASP A 5 -16.41 -9.87 3.98
N PHE A 6 -15.63 -9.29 3.06
CA PHE A 6 -14.60 -9.98 2.28
C PHE A 6 -13.17 -9.63 2.74
N ARG A 7 -13.02 -8.89 3.84
CA ARG A 7 -11.70 -8.55 4.40
C ARG A 7 -11.05 -9.77 5.04
N GLN A 8 -9.72 -9.73 5.14
CA GLN A 8 -8.89 -10.80 5.69
C GLN A 8 -8.92 -12.14 4.92
N GLN A 9 -9.68 -12.22 3.81
CA GLN A 9 -9.74 -13.39 2.93
C GLN A 9 -8.70 -13.34 1.79
N GLY A 10 -7.70 -12.45 1.87
CA GLY A 10 -6.65 -12.34 0.85
C GLY A 10 -7.03 -11.60 -0.43
N VAL A 11 -8.25 -11.08 -0.57
CA VAL A 11 -8.71 -10.34 -1.76
C VAL A 11 -7.77 -9.18 -2.12
N PHE A 12 -7.40 -8.35 -1.13
CA PHE A 12 -6.46 -7.25 -1.36
C PHE A 12 -5.08 -7.74 -1.85
N LYS A 13 -4.58 -8.83 -1.26
CA LYS A 13 -3.30 -9.42 -1.64
C LYS A 13 -3.31 -9.93 -3.08
N ALA A 14 -4.43 -10.51 -3.52
CA ALA A 14 -4.59 -10.93 -4.91
C ALA A 14 -4.57 -9.74 -5.87
N MET A 15 -5.32 -8.67 -5.57
CA MET A 15 -5.29 -7.45 -6.38
C MET A 15 -3.90 -6.81 -6.45
N PHE A 16 -3.21 -6.71 -5.31
CA PHE A 16 -1.86 -6.15 -5.26
C PHE A 16 -0.86 -6.96 -6.11
N ARG A 17 -0.91 -8.30 -6.01
CA ARG A 17 -0.05 -9.18 -6.82
C ARG A 17 -0.27 -8.97 -8.31
N PHE A 18 -1.53 -8.93 -8.74
CA PHE A 18 -1.85 -8.66 -10.14
C PHE A 18 -1.25 -7.33 -10.63
N VAL A 19 -1.40 -6.24 -9.86
CA VAL A 19 -0.83 -4.94 -10.22
C VAL A 19 0.70 -4.98 -10.22
N LYS A 20 1.32 -5.68 -9.27
CA LYS A 20 2.77 -5.86 -9.22
C LYS A 20 3.29 -6.62 -10.44
N ASP A 21 2.61 -7.69 -10.85
CA ASP A 21 3.00 -8.51 -12.01
C ASP A 21 2.86 -7.70 -13.31
N GLU A 22 1.78 -6.93 -13.46
CA GLU A 22 1.63 -6.00 -14.58
C GLU A 22 2.70 -4.91 -14.57
N ALA A 23 3.05 -4.35 -13.41
CA ALA A 23 4.12 -3.37 -13.30
C ALA A 23 5.47 -3.94 -13.76
N LEU A 24 5.80 -5.17 -13.36
CA LEU A 24 7.01 -5.86 -13.80
C LEU A 24 7.01 -6.10 -15.31
N LYS A 25 5.89 -6.59 -15.85
CA LYS A 25 5.72 -6.88 -17.28
C LYS A 25 5.89 -5.64 -18.16
N ASN A 26 5.42 -4.49 -17.68
CA ASN A 26 5.50 -3.22 -18.40
C ASN A 26 6.78 -2.43 -18.07
N GLY A 27 7.72 -3.00 -17.31
CA GLY A 27 9.02 -2.36 -17.01
C GLY A 27 8.92 -1.15 -16.08
N ALA A 28 7.88 -1.08 -15.24
CA ALA A 28 7.76 -0.01 -14.25
C ALA A 28 8.83 -0.17 -13.15
N ALA A 29 9.38 0.95 -12.68
CA ALA A 29 10.41 0.96 -11.64
C ALA A 29 9.91 0.50 -10.25
N GLY A 30 8.59 0.57 -10.00
CA GLY A 30 8.01 0.13 -8.74
C GLY A 30 6.60 0.68 -8.50
N LEU A 31 6.02 0.27 -7.38
CA LEU A 31 4.70 0.73 -6.91
C LEU A 31 4.87 1.57 -5.63
N ARG A 32 4.14 2.67 -5.55
CA ARG A 32 4.10 3.57 -4.39
C ARG A 32 2.67 3.94 -4.06
N LEU A 33 2.42 4.15 -2.77
CA LEU A 33 1.13 4.62 -2.27
C LEU A 33 1.37 5.51 -1.06
N TYR A 34 0.41 6.39 -0.80
CA TYR A 34 0.32 7.14 0.45
C TYR A 34 -0.69 6.48 1.36
N VAL A 35 -0.38 6.47 2.66
CA VAL A 35 -1.26 5.96 3.70
C VAL A 35 -1.19 6.90 4.89
N GLU A 36 -2.34 7.16 5.49
CA GLU A 36 -2.43 7.96 6.70
C GLU A 36 -1.55 7.38 7.83
N LYS A 37 -0.87 8.26 8.59
CA LYS A 37 0.04 7.87 9.68
C LYS A 37 -0.65 7.02 10.76
N ASN A 38 -1.94 7.25 10.97
CA ASN A 38 -2.77 6.56 11.97
C ASN A 38 -3.48 5.29 11.41
N ASN A 39 -3.38 5.01 10.10
CA ASN A 39 -3.97 3.80 9.51
C ASN A 39 -3.04 2.59 9.64
N ILE A 40 -2.81 2.17 10.89
CA ILE A 40 -1.89 1.08 11.25
C ILE A 40 -2.30 -0.24 10.58
N THR A 41 -3.60 -0.48 10.38
CA THR A 41 -4.12 -1.68 9.73
C THR A 41 -3.66 -1.77 8.27
N ALA A 42 -3.72 -0.66 7.53
CA ALA A 42 -3.24 -0.61 6.16
C ALA A 42 -1.71 -0.73 6.10
N GLN A 43 -0.97 -0.01 6.97
CA GLN A 43 0.49 -0.08 7.05
C GLN A 43 0.99 -1.52 7.24
N LYS A 44 0.45 -2.25 8.24
CA LYS A 44 0.77 -3.67 8.47
C LYS A 44 0.46 -4.56 7.28
N THR A 45 -0.58 -4.23 6.51
CA THR A 45 -0.91 -4.96 5.28
C THR A 45 0.18 -4.77 4.23
N TYR A 46 0.65 -3.54 4.03
CA TYR A 46 1.70 -3.21 3.07
C TYR A 46 3.07 -3.78 3.47
N GLU A 47 3.42 -3.73 4.75
CA GLU A 47 4.63 -4.37 5.30
C GLU A 47 4.66 -5.87 5.01
N ARG A 48 3.53 -6.58 5.26
CA ARG A 48 3.40 -8.02 4.95
C ARG A 48 3.49 -8.33 3.45
N LEU A 49 3.27 -7.34 2.59
CA LEU A 49 3.42 -7.44 1.14
C LEU A 49 4.83 -7.05 0.66
N GLY A 50 5.73 -6.69 1.57
CA GLY A 50 7.12 -6.32 1.29
C GLY A 50 7.31 -4.85 0.91
N MET A 51 6.34 -3.98 1.16
CA MET A 51 6.50 -2.53 1.01
C MET A 51 7.16 -1.93 2.25
N ASN A 52 7.85 -0.80 2.09
CA ASN A 52 8.45 -0.04 3.20
C ASN A 52 8.19 1.47 3.02
N ASP A 53 8.39 2.22 4.09
CA ASP A 53 8.14 3.66 4.21
C ASP A 53 9.42 4.52 4.22
N LYS A 54 10.58 3.94 3.91
CA LYS A 54 11.90 4.51 4.24
C LYS A 54 12.45 5.54 3.25
N HIS A 55 11.67 5.92 2.24
CA HIS A 55 12.21 6.64 1.08
C HIS A 55 11.98 8.15 1.11
N TYR A 56 11.00 8.64 1.87
CA TYR A 56 10.60 10.05 1.83
C TYR A 56 10.31 10.60 3.21
N SER A 57 10.79 11.81 3.46
CA SER A 57 10.35 12.63 4.59
C SER A 57 9.12 13.43 4.19
N MET A 58 8.10 13.43 5.04
CA MET A 58 6.92 14.28 4.88
C MET A 58 7.12 15.58 5.67
N PHE A 59 6.85 16.71 5.05
CA PHE A 59 6.82 18.03 5.69
C PHE A 59 5.40 18.56 5.67
N GLU A 60 4.95 19.10 6.80
CA GLU A 60 3.64 19.73 6.92
C GLU A 60 3.76 21.02 7.71
N TRP A 61 2.98 22.02 7.31
CA TRP A 61 2.73 23.22 8.10
C TRP A 61 1.24 23.24 8.42
N LEU A 62 0.90 23.19 9.69
CA LEU A 62 -0.47 23.28 10.18
C LEU A 62 -0.66 24.65 10.81
N LYS A 63 -1.75 25.32 10.44
CA LYS A 63 -2.22 26.49 11.17
C LYS A 63 -2.90 26.03 12.45
N GLU A 64 -2.69 26.75 13.56
CA GLU A 64 -3.44 26.53 14.81
C GLU A 64 -4.96 26.61 14.63
#